data_AF-A0A4Y6VB90-F1
#
_entry.id   AF-A0A4Y6VB90-F1
#
_cell.length_a   1.000
_cell.length_b   1.000
_cell.length_c   1.000
_cell.angle_alpha   90.00
_cell.angle_beta   90.00
_cell.angle_gamma   90.00
#
_symmetry.space_group_name_H-M   'P 1'
#
loop_
_entity.id
_entity.type
_entity.pdbx_description
1 polymer ?
#
loop_
_entity_poly.entity_id
_entity_poly.type
_entity_poly.pdbx_seq_one_letter_code
_entity_poly.pdbx_strand_id
1 'polypeptide(L)'
;MLFNTAPSNGAMIRTTVWSVCHFAFYLAQQIAELLAPLLLIIGIGWYLLPHIVSAITTSAANADPQARDIMNHVAGTIPNQLVLNGHVMTPGGLIFDGILLMGLAAVGATLSALSARNL
;
A
#
# COMPACT_ATOMS: atom_id res chain seq x y z
N MET A 1 53.05 -11.42 -14.87
CA MET A 1 52.72 -11.65 -13.44
C MET A 1 51.28 -11.24 -13.22
N LEU A 2 50.37 -12.20 -13.17
CA LEU A 2 48.97 -11.99 -12.80
C LEU A 2 48.88 -12.17 -11.27
N PHE A 3 48.82 -11.08 -10.52
CA PHE A 3 48.54 -11.16 -9.08
C PHE A 3 47.06 -11.46 -8.89
N ASN A 4 46.75 -12.74 -8.70
CA ASN A 4 45.44 -13.21 -8.24
C ASN A 4 45.30 -12.81 -6.77
N THR A 5 44.72 -11.64 -6.50
CA THR A 5 44.39 -11.20 -5.14
C THR A 5 43.07 -11.84 -4.75
N ALA A 6 43.13 -13.01 -4.10
CA ALA A 6 41.94 -13.59 -3.47
C ALA A 6 41.33 -12.53 -2.52
N PRO A 7 40.00 -12.33 -2.54
CA PRO A 7 39.37 -11.33 -1.68
C PRO A 7 39.68 -11.67 -0.22
N SER A 8 40.10 -10.66 0.56
CA SER A 8 40.34 -10.85 1.99
C SER A 8 39.05 -11.29 2.68
N ASN A 9 39.14 -12.09 3.75
CA ASN A 9 37.96 -12.52 4.51
C ASN A 9 37.07 -11.34 4.95
N GLY A 10 37.66 -10.17 5.22
CA GLY A 10 36.93 -8.94 5.53
C GLY A 10 36.12 -8.38 4.34
N ALA A 11 36.64 -8.46 3.12
CA ALA A 11 35.90 -8.09 1.92
C ALA A 11 34.70 -9.01 1.68
N MET A 12 34.87 -10.32 1.91
CA MET A 12 33.78 -11.30 1.79
C MET A 12 32.65 -11.02 2.79
N ILE A 13 32.95 -10.81 4.07
CA ILE A 13 31.96 -10.51 5.10
C ILE A 13 31.18 -9.23 4.76
N ARG A 14 31.90 -8.18 4.33
CA ARG A 14 31.29 -6.91 3.93
C ARG A 14 30.32 -7.11 2.77
N THR A 15 30.70 -7.83 1.73
CA THR A 15 29.84 -8.13 0.58
C THR A 15 28.60 -8.94 0.98
N THR A 16 28.75 -9.92 1.87
CA THR A 16 27.61 -10.71 2.36
C THR A 16 26.62 -9.84 3.12
N VAL A 17 27.07 -9.04 4.09
CA VAL A 17 26.21 -8.11 4.84
C VAL A 17 25.47 -7.18 3.87
N TRP A 18 26.19 -6.65 2.88
CA TRP A 18 25.60 -5.79 1.87
C TRP A 18 24.54 -6.48 1.02
N SER A 19 24.80 -7.71 0.55
CA SER A 19 23.82 -8.46 -0.23
C SER A 19 22.53 -8.71 0.53
N VAL A 20 22.62 -8.97 1.85
CA VAL A 20 21.45 -9.19 2.71
C VAL A 20 20.66 -7.90 2.88
N CYS A 21 21.32 -6.78 3.16
CA CYS A 21 20.66 -5.47 3.27
C CYS A 21 19.98 -5.07 1.96
N HIS A 22 20.70 -5.18 0.83
CA HIS A 22 20.17 -4.85 -0.48
C HIS A 22 18.96 -5.73 -0.84
N PHE A 23 19.05 -7.04 -0.57
CA PHE A 23 17.94 -7.97 -0.75
C PHE A 23 16.72 -7.57 0.08
N ALA A 24 16.91 -7.26 1.38
CA ALA A 24 15.81 -6.90 2.26
C ALA A 24 15.08 -5.63 1.81
N PHE A 25 15.81 -4.60 1.39
CA PHE A 25 15.20 -3.36 0.89
C PHE A 25 14.46 -3.57 -0.43
N TYR A 26 15.05 -4.32 -1.37
CA TYR A 26 14.38 -4.64 -2.62
C TYR A 26 13.12 -5.49 -2.40
N LEU A 27 13.17 -6.45 -1.48
CA LEU A 27 12.01 -7.26 -1.13
C LEU A 27 10.89 -6.40 -0.53
N ALA A 28 11.22 -5.53 0.42
CA ALA A 28 10.27 -4.59 1.00
C ALA A 28 9.65 -3.67 -0.07
N GLN A 29 10.46 -3.21 -1.03
CA GLN A 29 9.99 -2.42 -2.16
C GLN A 29 9.03 -3.20 -3.06
N GLN A 30 9.34 -4.46 -3.41
CA GLN A 30 8.43 -5.30 -4.22
C GLN A 30 7.10 -5.56 -3.51
N ILE A 31 7.13 -5.83 -2.19
CA ILE A 31 5.91 -5.99 -1.40
C ILE A 31 5.10 -4.70 -1.40
N ALA A 32 5.75 -3.56 -1.20
CA ALA A 32 5.09 -2.25 -1.20
C ALA A 32 4.53 -1.88 -2.57
N GLU A 33 5.26 -2.12 -3.67
CA GLU A 33 4.80 -1.87 -5.04
C GLU A 33 3.58 -2.70 -5.41
N LEU A 34 3.43 -3.90 -4.84
CA LEU A 34 2.24 -4.72 -5.02
C LEU A 34 1.09 -4.31 -4.09
N LEU A 35 1.38 -4.12 -2.80
CA LEU A 35 0.36 -3.94 -1.77
C LEU A 35 -0.19 -2.51 -1.72
N ALA A 36 0.67 -1.49 -1.85
CA ALA A 36 0.25 -0.09 -1.80
C ALA A 36 -0.85 0.26 -2.82
N PRO A 37 -0.74 -0.08 -4.11
CA PRO A 37 -1.81 0.23 -5.07
C PRO A 37 -3.10 -0.52 -4.74
N LEU A 38 -3.04 -1.76 -4.25
CA LEU A 38 -4.23 -2.50 -3.83
C LEU A 38 -4.92 -1.81 -2.64
N LEU A 39 -4.17 -1.43 -1.61
CA LEU A 39 -4.71 -0.72 -0.44
C LEU A 39 -5.32 0.63 -0.84
N LEU A 40 -4.67 1.37 -1.74
CA LEU A 40 -5.18 2.65 -2.24
C LEU A 40 -6.46 2.47 -3.06
N ILE A 41 -6.51 1.51 -3.98
CA ILE A 41 -7.70 1.25 -4.80
C ILE A 41 -8.88 0.85 -3.90
N ILE A 42 -8.65 -0.05 -2.95
CA ILE A 42 -9.70 -0.51 -2.02
C ILE A 42 -10.13 0.63 -1.11
N GLY A 43 -9.19 1.36 -0.50
CA GLY A 43 -9.47 2.45 0.42
C GLY A 43 -10.21 3.62 -0.25
N ILE A 44 -9.73 4.07 -1.42
CA ILE A 44 -10.38 5.13 -2.21
C ILE A 44 -11.74 4.66 -2.71
N GLY A 45 -11.82 3.44 -3.26
CA GLY A 45 -13.06 2.85 -3.75
C GLY A 45 -14.12 2.80 -2.66
N TRP A 46 -13.77 2.34 -1.47
CA TRP A 46 -14.67 2.28 -0.32
C TRP A 46 -15.05 3.68 0.20
N TYR A 47 -14.10 4.62 0.26
CA TYR A 47 -14.40 6.00 0.66
C TYR A 47 -15.38 6.70 -0.31
N LEU A 48 -15.26 6.44 -1.62
CA LEU A 48 -16.12 7.03 -2.64
C LEU A 48 -17.47 6.32 -2.79
N LEU A 49 -17.57 5.05 -2.40
CA LEU A 49 -18.78 4.23 -2.56
C LEU A 49 -20.05 4.91 -2.00
N PRO A 50 -20.11 5.39 -0.74
CA PRO A 50 -21.31 6.05 -0.22
C PRO A 50 -21.62 7.38 -0.93
N HIS A 51 -20.60 8.11 -1.39
CA HIS A 51 -20.78 9.36 -2.13
C HIS A 51 -21.40 9.12 -3.52
N ILE A 52 -20.94 8.09 -4.22
CA ILE A 52 -21.48 7.68 -5.53
C ILE A 52 -22.93 7.22 -5.37
N VAL A 53 -23.22 6.37 -4.38
CA VAL A 53 -24.58 5.89 -4.12
C VAL A 53 -25.50 7.07 -3.77
N SER A 54 -25.09 7.98 -2.88
CA SER A 54 -25.88 9.17 -2.53
C SER A 54 -26.15 10.09 -3.72
N ALA A 55 -25.17 10.28 -4.62
CA ALA A 55 -25.34 11.09 -5.82
C ALA A 55 -26.37 10.48 -6.78
N ILE A 56 -26.29 9.17 -7.03
CA ILE A 56 -27.26 8.45 -7.88
C ILE A 56 -28.66 8.51 -7.25
N THR A 57 -28.76 8.36 -5.92
CA THR A 57 -30.02 8.42 -5.18
C THR A 57 -30.69 9.80 -5.30
N THR A 58 -29.89 10.87 -5.32
CA THR A 58 -30.37 12.24 -5.50
C THR A 58 -30.90 12.47 -6.93
N SER A 59 -30.25 11.90 -7.94
CA SER A 59 -30.71 11.97 -9.34
C SER A 59 -31.94 11.09 -9.62
N ALA A 60 -32.02 9.91 -8.98
CA ALA A 60 -33.15 8.98 -9.07
C ALA A 60 -34.38 9.44 -8.26
N ALA A 61 -34.23 10.39 -7.34
CA ALA A 61 -35.31 10.96 -6.53
C ALA A 61 -36.42 11.65 -7.35
N ASN A 62 -36.20 11.87 -8.66
CA ASN A 62 -37.22 12.38 -9.58
C ASN A 62 -38.13 11.28 -10.17
N ALA A 63 -37.86 9.99 -9.92
CA ALA A 63 -38.52 8.89 -10.63
C ALA A 63 -39.59 8.14 -9.82
N ASP A 64 -39.40 7.89 -8.51
CA ASP A 64 -40.38 7.16 -7.69
C ASP A 64 -40.05 7.21 -6.16
N PRO A 65 -40.99 7.55 -5.26
CA PRO A 65 -40.76 7.54 -3.81
C PRO A 65 -40.33 6.19 -3.24
N GLN A 66 -40.81 5.08 -3.84
CA GLN A 66 -40.50 3.73 -3.35
C GLN A 66 -39.05 3.33 -3.67
N ALA A 67 -38.53 3.72 -4.85
CA ALA A 67 -37.12 3.54 -5.20
C ALA A 67 -36.18 4.33 -4.29
N ARG A 68 -36.60 5.53 -3.87
CA ARG A 68 -35.82 6.40 -2.97
C ARG A 68 -35.62 5.77 -1.58
N ASP A 69 -36.64 5.14 -1.01
CA ASP A 69 -36.53 4.48 0.30
C ASP A 69 -35.61 3.25 0.25
N ILE A 70 -35.68 2.45 -0.82
CA ILE A 70 -34.78 1.31 -1.02
C ILE A 70 -33.33 1.78 -1.15
N MET A 71 -33.08 2.83 -1.94
CA MET A 71 -31.73 3.36 -2.14
C MET A 71 -31.14 4.01 -0.88
N ASN A 72 -31.96 4.72 -0.09
CA ASN A 72 -31.55 5.28 1.20
C ASN A 72 -31.19 4.19 2.22
N HIS A 73 -31.95 3.09 2.23
CA HIS A 73 -31.64 1.94 3.07
C HIS A 73 -30.30 1.30 2.66
N VAL A 74 -30.07 1.09 1.36
CA VAL A 74 -28.81 0.55 0.83
C VAL A 74 -27.62 1.46 1.15
N ALA A 75 -27.75 2.77 0.95
CA ALA A 75 -26.71 3.74 1.28
C ALA A 75 -26.34 3.71 2.77
N GLY A 76 -27.34 3.59 3.65
CA GLY A 76 -27.16 3.52 5.11
C GLY A 76 -26.56 2.20 5.61
N THR A 77 -26.60 1.13 4.81
CA THR A 77 -25.99 -0.16 5.17
C THR A 77 -24.50 -0.28 4.84
N ILE A 78 -23.93 0.68 4.11
CA ILE A 78 -22.50 0.67 3.78
C ILE A 78 -21.69 0.92 5.06
N PRO A 79 -20.86 -0.03 5.51
CA PRO A 79 -20.14 0.10 6.76
C PRO A 79 -18.99 1.11 6.63
N ASN A 80 -18.82 1.98 7.62
CA ASN A 80 -17.68 2.91 7.71
C ASN A 80 -16.41 2.25 8.29
N GLN A 81 -16.56 1.08 8.89
CA GLN A 81 -15.49 0.28 9.46
C GLN A 81 -15.85 -1.20 9.35
N LEU A 82 -14.85 -2.04 9.12
CA LEU A 82 -14.98 -3.50 9.14
C LEU A 82 -14.04 -4.06 10.20
N VAL A 83 -14.54 -4.99 11.02
CA VAL A 83 -13.69 -5.69 11.98
C VAL A 83 -13.30 -7.03 11.36
N LEU A 84 -12.01 -7.17 11.05
CA LEU A 84 -11.43 -8.40 10.49
C LEU A 84 -10.43 -8.95 11.49
N ASN A 85 -10.69 -10.14 12.03
CA ASN A 85 -9.82 -10.81 13.00
C ASN A 85 -9.39 -9.89 14.17
N GLY A 86 -10.32 -9.09 14.71
CA GLY A 86 -10.06 -8.13 15.79
C GLY A 86 -9.43 -6.80 15.37
N HIS A 87 -9.03 -6.64 14.11
CA HIS A 87 -8.51 -5.38 13.58
C HIS A 87 -9.62 -4.55 12.95
N VAL A 88 -9.71 -3.28 13.35
CA VAL A 88 -10.63 -2.31 12.76
C VAL A 88 -10.00 -1.78 11.47
N MET A 89 -10.58 -2.16 10.33
CA MET A 89 -10.25 -1.67 9.01
C MET A 89 -11.16 -0.51 8.66
N THR A 90 -10.56 0.62 8.30
CA THR A 90 -11.29 1.80 7.82
C THR A 90 -10.78 2.20 6.44
N PRO A 91 -11.61 2.86 5.60
CA PRO A 91 -11.16 3.36 4.30
C PRO A 91 -9.93 4.28 4.43
N GLY A 92 -9.94 5.18 5.42
CA GLY A 92 -8.83 6.09 5.70
C GLY A 92 -7.56 5.37 6.14
N GLY A 93 -7.69 4.32 6.96
CA GLY A 93 -6.55 3.48 7.37
C GLY A 93 -5.89 2.81 6.17
N LEU A 94 -6.67 2.21 5.26
CA LEU A 94 -6.16 1.59 4.04
C LEU A 94 -5.42 2.60 3.14
N ILE A 95 -5.96 3.82 2.99
CA ILE A 95 -5.31 4.87 2.21
C ILE A 95 -3.98 5.27 2.85
N PHE A 96 -3.97 5.50 4.17
CA PHE A 96 -2.77 5.88 4.90
C PHE A 96 -1.69 4.79 4.82
N ASP A 97 -2.06 3.53 5.01
CA ASP A 97 -1.15 2.39 4.92
C ASP A 97 -0.55 2.27 3.51
N GLY A 98 -1.36 2.47 2.46
CA GLY A 98 -0.87 2.50 1.08
C GLY A 98 0.16 3.60 0.84
N ILE A 99 -0.09 4.82 1.32
CA ILE A 99 0.87 5.93 1.24
C ILE A 99 2.14 5.63 2.03
N LEU A 100 2.00 5.08 3.23
CA LEU A 100 3.13 4.74 4.11
C LEU A 100 4.02 3.68 3.45
N LEU A 101 3.43 2.64 2.83
CA LEU A 101 4.17 1.64 2.07
C LEU A 101 4.96 2.26 0.91
N MET A 102 4.37 3.20 0.16
CA MET A 102 5.11 3.91 -0.89
C MET A 102 6.26 4.75 -0.32
N GLY A 103 6.06 5.41 0.82
CA GLY A 103 7.11 6.12 1.53
C GLY A 103 8.25 5.20 1.97
N LEU A 104 7.91 4.04 2.54
CA LEU A 104 8.87 3.04 2.98
C LEU A 104 9.68 2.48 1.79
N ALA A 105 9.01 2.20 0.67
CA ALA A 105 9.65 1.80 -0.59
C ALA A 105 10.65 2.85 -1.08
N ALA A 106 10.26 4.12 -1.11
CA ALA A 106 11.13 5.22 -1.53
C ALA A 106 12.36 5.38 -0.62
N VAL A 107 12.18 5.23 0.70
CA VAL A 107 13.29 5.23 1.66
C VAL A 107 14.21 4.04 1.44
N GLY A 108 13.65 2.83 1.26
CA GLY A 108 14.40 1.61 0.96
C GLY A 108 15.24 1.71 -0.31
N ALA A 109 14.66 2.27 -1.38
CA ALA A 109 15.37 2.54 -2.63
C ALA A 109 16.52 3.55 -2.44
N THR A 110 16.27 4.63 -1.70
CA THR A 110 17.28 5.66 -1.41
C THR A 110 18.43 5.11 -0.58
N LEU A 111 18.12 4.37 0.49
CA LEU A 111 19.12 3.72 1.31
C LEU A 111 19.93 2.71 0.49
N SER A 112 19.30 1.93 -0.38
CA SER A 112 19.98 0.97 -1.26
C SER A 112 20.91 1.65 -2.26
N ALA A 113 20.51 2.78 -2.83
CA ALA A 113 21.34 3.58 -3.75
C ALA A 113 22.54 4.23 -3.04
N LEU A 114 22.32 4.83 -1.87
CA LEU A 114 23.39 5.41 -1.04
C LEU A 114 24.38 4.34 -0.57
N SER A 115 23.87 3.15 -0.31
CA SER A 115 24.61 1.99 0.11
C SER A 115 25.52 1.43 -0.99
N ALA A 116 24.98 1.27 -2.20
CA ALA A 116 25.73 0.81 -3.36
C ALA A 116 26.89 1.73 -3.75
N ARG A 117 26.79 3.04 -3.44
CA ARG A 117 27.86 4.01 -3.74
C ARG A 117 29.09 3.88 -2.82
N ASN A 118 28.91 3.34 -1.61
CA ASN A 118 29.95 3.27 -0.57
C ASN A 118 30.68 1.91 -0.56
N LEU A 119 30.34 1.03 -1.51
CA LEU A 119 30.95 -0.27 -1.77
C LEU A 119 32.07 -0.14 -2.79
#